data_AF-A0A6S5S0B8-F1
#
_entry.id   AF-A0A6S5S0B8-F1
#
_cell.length_a   1.000
_cell.length_b   1.000
_cell.length_c   1.000
_cell.angle_alpha   90.00
_cell.angle_beta   90.00
_cell.angle_gamma   90.00
#
_symmetry.space_group_name_H-M   'P 1'
#
loop_
_entity.id
_entity.type
_entity.pdbx_description
1 polymer ?
#
loop_
_entity_poly.entity_id
_entity_poly.type
_entity_poly.pdbx_seq_one_letter_code
_entity_poly.pdbx_strand_id
1 'polypeptide(L)' 'MDENKKRALAAALGQIEKQFGKGAVMRMGDHERQAIPAISTGSLGLDIALGIGGLPKGRIVEIYYSRP' A
#
# COMPACT_ATOMS: atom_id res chain seq x y z
N MET A 1 5.56 -19.56 -19.08
CA MET A 1 5.29 -20.17 -17.75
C MET A 1 4.66 -21.53 -17.97
N ASP A 2 5.22 -22.60 -17.40
CA ASP A 2 4.60 -23.93 -17.41
C ASP A 2 3.16 -23.89 -16.87
N GLU A 3 2.23 -24.55 -17.56
CA GLU A 3 0.84 -24.70 -17.09
C GLU A 3 0.76 -25.36 -15.72
N ASN A 4 1.66 -26.30 -15.42
CA ASN A 4 1.75 -26.91 -14.08
C ASN A 4 2.10 -25.90 -12.99
N LYS A 5 2.99 -24.93 -13.29
CA LYS A 5 3.34 -23.87 -12.34
C LYS A 5 2.15 -22.93 -12.09
N LYS A 6 1.37 -22.61 -13.13
CA LYS A 6 0.16 -21.78 -12.97
C LYS A 6 -0.90 -22.47 -12.12
N ARG A 7 -1.13 -23.78 -12.32
CA ARG A 7 -2.09 -24.58 -11.52
C ARG A 7 -1.66 -24.66 -10.06
N ALA A 8 -0.40 -24.98 -9.79
CA ALA A 8 0.13 -25.03 -8.44
C ALA A 8 0.02 -23.66 -7.73
N LEU A 9 0.34 -22.57 -8.44
CA LEU A 9 0.19 -21.22 -7.92
C LEU A 9 -1.28 -20.89 -7.58
N ALA A 10 -2.22 -21.19 -8.47
CA ALA A 10 -3.64 -20.94 -8.23
C ALA A 10 -4.17 -21.74 -7.01
N ALA A 11 -3.74 -23.00 -6.87
CA ALA A 11 -4.10 -23.82 -5.71
C ALA A 11 -3.54 -23.25 -4.40
N ALA A 12 -2.28 -22.81 -4.38
CA ALA A 12 -1.66 -22.20 -3.20
C ALA A 12 -2.34 -20.89 -2.80
N LEU A 13 -2.66 -20.01 -3.76
CA LEU A 13 -3.39 -18.77 -3.51
C LEU A 13 -4.77 -19.05 -2.91
N GLY A 14 -5.51 -20.03 -3.45
CA GLY A 14 -6.81 -20.44 -2.90
C GLY A 14 -6.72 -21.03 -1.49
N GLN A 15 -5.64 -21.75 -1.17
CA GLN A 15 -5.39 -22.24 0.19
C GLN A 15 -5.16 -21.09 1.19
N ILE A 16 -4.39 -20.07 0.81
CA ILE A 16 -4.14 -18.89 1.64
C ILE A 16 -5.46 -18.14 1.93
N GLU A 17 -6.27 -17.88 0.89
CA GLU A 17 -7.56 -17.21 1.09
C GLU A 17 -8.53 -18.01 1.97
N LYS A 18 -8.55 -19.34 1.83
CA LYS A 18 -9.40 -20.20 2.67
C LYS A 18 -8.98 -20.16 4.14
N GLN A 19 -7.68 -20.07 4.43
CA GLN A 19 -7.16 -20.08 5.81
C GLN A 19 -7.23 -18.71 6.48
N PHE A 20 -6.90 -17.64 5.75
CA PHE A 20 -6.72 -16.30 6.32
C PHE A 20 -7.81 -15.30 5.93
N GLY A 21 -8.77 -15.73 5.11
CA GLY A 21 -9.90 -14.92 4.65
C GLY A 21 -9.66 -14.28 3.27
N LYS A 22 -10.74 -13.72 2.71
CA LYS A 22 -10.69 -13.01 1.42
C LYS A 22 -9.77 -11.81 1.50
N GLY A 23 -8.94 -11.62 0.46
CA GLY A 23 -8.00 -10.49 0.39
C GLY A 23 -6.71 -10.70 1.20
N ALA A 24 -6.50 -11.86 1.82
CA ALA A 24 -5.23 -12.20 2.47
C ALA A 24 -4.06 -12.29 1.48
N VAL A 25 -4.35 -12.60 0.20
CA VAL A 25 -3.39 -12.57 -0.90
C VAL A 25 -4.07 -12.14 -2.19
N MET A 26 -3.42 -11.31 -2.98
CA MET A 26 -3.93 -10.80 -4.25
C MET A 26 -2.77 -10.29 -5.10
N ARG A 27 -2.98 -10.08 -6.40
CA ARG A 27 -1.94 -9.45 -7.22
C ARG A 27 -1.97 -7.95 -6.99
N MET A 28 -0.78 -7.35 -6.92
CA MET A 28 -0.56 -5.93 -6.65
C MET A 28 -1.18 -4.97 -7.70
N GLY A 29 -1.72 -5.49 -8.80
CA GLY A 29 -2.40 -4.72 -9.85
C GLY A 29 -3.84 -5.16 -10.15
N ASP A 30 -4.41 -6.08 -9.39
CA ASP A 30 -5.80 -6.53 -9.62
C ASP A 30 -6.83 -5.45 -9.22
N HIS A 31 -6.40 -4.40 -8.52
CA HIS A 31 -7.23 -3.27 -8.08
C HIS A 31 -6.72 -1.98 -8.70
N GLU A 32 -7.64 -1.03 -8.95
CA GLU A 32 -7.26 0.32 -9.33
C GLU A 32 -6.33 0.93 -8.28
N ARG A 33 -5.29 1.62 -8.76
CA ARG A 33 -4.35 2.32 -7.89
C ARG A 33 -5.07 3.48 -7.22
N GLN A 34 -5.56 3.25 -6.00
CA GLN A 34 -6.19 4.29 -5.21
C GLN A 34 -5.15 5.32 -4.79
N ALA A 35 -5.54 6.60 -4.80
CA ALA A 35 -4.72 7.67 -4.24
C ALA A 35 -4.43 7.36 -2.76
N ILE A 36 -3.19 7.57 -2.32
CA ILE A 36 -2.81 7.39 -0.93
C ILE A 36 -3.56 8.45 -0.10
N PRO A 37 -4.39 8.06 0.88
CA PRO A 37 -5.07 9.03 1.73
C PRO A 37 -4.06 9.85 2.52
N ALA A 38 -4.18 11.18 2.45
CA ALA A 38 -3.29 12.11 3.16
C ALA A 38 -4.07 13.02 4.13
N ILE A 39 -3.35 13.58 5.11
CA ILE A 39 -3.82 14.61 6.03
C ILE A 39 -2.94 15.84 5.82
N SER A 40 -3.53 17.01 5.52
CA SER A 40 -2.79 18.26 5.33
C SER A 40 -1.88 18.56 6.53
N THR A 41 -0.66 19.03 6.25
CA THR A 41 0.27 19.50 7.28
C THR A 41 -0.11 20.86 7.85
N GLY A 42 -1.16 21.52 7.33
CA GLY A 42 -1.51 22.91 7.64
C GLY A 42 -0.62 23.95 6.96
N SER A 43 0.28 23.52 6.07
CA SER A 43 1.15 24.39 5.27
C SER A 43 1.03 24.01 3.80
N LEU A 44 0.47 24.91 2.99
CA LEU A 44 0.25 24.66 1.57
C LEU A 44 1.55 24.30 0.83
N GLY A 45 2.65 25.00 1.15
CA GLY A 45 3.95 24.74 0.53
C GLY A 45 4.47 23.34 0.85
N LEU A 46 4.26 22.86 2.07
CA LEU A 46 4.69 21.53 2.48
C LEU A 46 3.78 20.44 1.89
N ASP A 47 2.47 20.65 1.86
CA ASP A 47 1.51 19.73 1.25
C ASP A 47 1.80 19.50 -0.24
N ILE A 48 2.15 20.58 -0.97
CA ILE A 48 2.57 20.50 -2.37
C ILE A 48 3.91 19.77 -2.50
N ALA A 49 4.89 20.10 -1.65
CA ALA A 49 6.22 19.49 -1.70
C ALA A 49 6.18 17.97 -1.43
N LEU A 50 5.24 17.50 -0.60
CA LEU A 50 5.02 16.07 -0.34
C LEU A 50 4.40 15.33 -1.54
N GLY A 51 3.81 16.04 -2.51
CA GLY A 51 3.28 15.48 -3.76
C GLY A 51 2.00 14.64 -3.63
N ILE A 52 1.63 14.25 -2.41
CA ILE A 52 0.40 13.52 -2.09
C ILE A 52 -0.62 14.39 -1.33
N GLY A 53 -0.31 15.67 -1.10
CA GLY A 53 -1.19 16.61 -0.42
C GLY A 53 -1.19 16.52 1.11
N GLY A 54 -0.10 16.00 1.71
CA GLY A 54 0.07 15.95 3.16
C GLY A 54 0.71 14.66 3.68
N LEU A 55 0.51 14.36 4.97
CA LEU A 55 1.05 13.16 5.63
C LEU A 55 0.21 11.92 5.32
N PRO A 56 0.83 10.78 4.94
CA PRO A 56 0.09 9.57 4.57
C PRO A 56 -0.57 8.87 5.76
N LYS A 57 -1.87 8.55 5.64
CA LYS A 57 -2.60 7.80 6.66
C LYS A 57 -2.10 6.35 6.75
N GLY A 58 -2.07 5.80 7.96
CA GLY A 58 -1.63 4.41 8.22
C GLY A 58 -0.13 4.18 8.03
N ARG A 59 0.68 5.25 8.07
CA ARG A 59 2.13 5.22 7.97
C ARG A 59 2.76 5.97 9.15
N ILE A 60 4.00 5.63 9.44
CA ILE A 60 4.81 6.32 10.45
C ILE A 60 5.53 7.48 9.76
N VAL A 61 5.51 8.65 10.38
CA VAL A 61 6.17 9.88 9.92
C VAL A 61 7.09 10.36 11.04
N GLU A 62 8.32 10.73 10.69
CA GLU A 62 9.28 11.33 11.62
C GLU A 62 9.49 12.81 11.28
N ILE A 63 9.53 13.65 12.31
CA ILE A 63 9.87 15.08 12.21
C ILE A 63 11.01 15.33 13.20
N TYR A 64 12.17 15.74 12.70
CA TYR A 64 13.34 16.06 13.50
C TYR A 64 13.78 17.50 13.27
N TYR A 65 14.49 18.06 14.25
CA TYR A 65 15.13 19.36 14.14
C TYR A 65 16.44 19.35 14.93
N SER A 66 17.42 20.14 14.50
CA SER A 66 18.67 20.36 15.23
C SER A 66 18.59 21.65 16.05
N ARG A 67 19.01 21.61 17.32
CA ARG A 67 19.41 22.81 18.07
C ARG A 67 20.88 23.11 17.76
N PRO A 68 21.29 24.39 17.70
CA PRO A 68 22.71 24.75 17.68
C PRO A 68 23.40 24.38 18.99
#